data_AF-A0A4S2G4T6-F1
#
_entry.id   AF-A0A4S2G4T6-F1
#
_cell.length_a   1.000
_cell.length_b   1.000
_cell.length_c   1.000
_cell.angle_alpha   90.00
_cell.angle_beta   90.00
_cell.angle_gamma   90.00
#
_symmetry.space_group_name_H-M   'P 1'
#
loop_
_entity.id
_entity.type
_entity.pdbx_description
1 polymer ?
#
loop_
_entity_poly.entity_id
_entity_poly.type
_entity_poly.pdbx_seq_one_letter_code
_entity_poly.pdbx_strand_id
1 'polypeptide(L)'
;MLRFSKSLLFTLLLLIISAASCSESYEQGILNRAEALMEAHPDSAMALLSSIDKQRLTGNRQKAHYALLMSMALDKNYIDTTSFDVLQPAIDYYLRKGSPDEKLRTYYYQGRIFQNKGDRDNALNAFVKGIDVSHLCSDSLSIARTLVAQALLYYEFYDLTSYTENYIQAANIYNSLSLNNQEFDCLINALNGSIILYNRSRADSLIDQCN
;
A
#
# COMPACT_ATOMS: atom_id res chain seq x y z
N MET A 1 7.53 -57.46 -13.57
CA MET A 1 6.65 -56.28 -13.68
C MET A 1 6.25 -55.86 -12.28
N LEU A 2 6.72 -54.71 -11.79
CA LEU A 2 6.27 -54.14 -10.51
C LEU A 2 4.80 -53.73 -10.63
N ARG A 3 3.89 -54.41 -9.92
CA ARG A 3 2.49 -54.01 -9.77
C ARG A 3 2.40 -52.99 -8.63
N PHE A 4 2.48 -51.71 -8.97
CA PHE A 4 2.18 -50.65 -8.01
C PHE A 4 0.67 -50.65 -7.71
N SER A 5 0.31 -50.60 -6.42
CA SER A 5 -1.11 -50.49 -6.03
C SER A 5 -1.65 -49.13 -6.45
N LYS A 6 -2.92 -49.06 -6.88
CA LYS A 6 -3.56 -47.78 -7.26
C LYS A 6 -3.48 -46.73 -6.14
N SER A 7 -3.48 -47.18 -4.89
CA SER A 7 -3.30 -46.33 -3.69
C SER A 7 -1.90 -45.72 -3.61
N LEU A 8 -0.84 -46.49 -3.89
CA LEU A 8 0.54 -46.00 -3.92
C LEU A 8 0.78 -44.98 -5.05
N LEU A 9 0.13 -45.20 -6.20
CA LEU A 9 0.17 -44.28 -7.33
C LEU A 9 -0.54 -42.95 -7.01
N PHE A 10 -1.64 -43.01 -6.26
CA PHE A 10 -2.40 -41.83 -5.84
C PHE A 10 -1.66 -41.02 -4.77
N THR A 11 -1.03 -41.66 -3.79
CA THR A 11 -0.20 -40.97 -2.78
C THR A 11 1.05 -40.34 -3.39
N LEU A 12 1.71 -41.01 -4.35
CA LEU A 12 2.84 -40.42 -5.07
C LEU A 12 2.42 -39.19 -5.89
N LEU A 13 1.25 -39.24 -6.54
CA LEU A 13 0.70 -38.11 -7.29
C LEU A 13 0.40 -36.90 -6.38
N LEU A 14 -0.19 -37.13 -5.20
CA LEU A 14 -0.43 -36.09 -4.20
C LEU A 14 0.87 -35.48 -3.67
N LEU A 15 1.92 -36.28 -3.48
CA LEU A 15 3.26 -35.83 -3.09
C LEU A 15 3.93 -34.98 -4.17
N ILE A 16 3.76 -35.33 -5.45
CA ILE A 16 4.28 -34.55 -6.57
C ILE A 16 3.54 -33.20 -6.71
N ILE A 17 2.21 -33.19 -6.55
CA ILE A 17 1.39 -31.97 -6.58
C ILE A 17 1.76 -31.02 -5.43
N SER A 18 2.02 -31.57 -4.24
CA SER A 18 2.43 -30.78 -3.07
C SER A 18 3.88 -30.28 -3.19
N ALA A 19 4.79 -31.06 -3.78
CA ALA A 19 6.16 -30.60 -4.06
C ALA A 19 6.22 -29.50 -5.14
N ALA A 20 5.39 -29.58 -6.18
CA ALA A 20 5.26 -28.54 -7.20
C ALA A 20 4.62 -27.24 -6.67
N SER A 21 3.83 -27.33 -5.60
CA SER A 21 3.23 -26.17 -4.93
C SER A 21 4.20 -25.44 -3.99
N CYS A 22 5.36 -26.03 -3.66
CA CYS A 22 6.33 -25.47 -2.71
C CYS A 22 7.58 -24.89 -3.37
N SER A 23 7.79 -25.03 -4.68
CA SER A 23 8.89 -24.35 -5.37
C SER A 23 8.47 -22.94 -5.75
N GLU A 24 9.01 -21.94 -5.04
CA GLU A 24 8.90 -20.54 -5.43
C GLU A 24 9.51 -20.33 -6.82
N SER A 25 8.78 -19.68 -7.73
CA SER A 25 9.31 -19.37 -9.06
C SER A 25 10.41 -18.31 -8.97
N TYR A 26 11.32 -18.32 -9.93
CA TYR A 26 12.41 -17.33 -10.00
C TYR A 26 11.87 -15.89 -9.96
N GLU A 27 10.78 -15.63 -10.68
CA GLU A 27 10.14 -14.31 -10.74
C GLU A 27 9.52 -13.94 -9.39
N GLN A 28 8.92 -14.89 -8.65
CA GLN A 28 8.41 -14.62 -7.30
C GLN A 28 9.54 -14.25 -6.34
N GLY A 29 10.71 -14.88 -6.47
CA GLY A 29 11.90 -14.50 -5.70
C GLY A 29 12.37 -13.07 -5.98
N ILE A 30 12.31 -12.62 -7.24
CA ILE A 30 12.58 -11.21 -7.60
C ILE A 30 11.55 -10.28 -6.97
N LEU A 31 10.26 -10.62 -7.03
CA LEU A 31 9.19 -9.81 -6.43
C LEU A 31 9.41 -9.63 -4.92
N ASN A 32 9.69 -10.73 -4.21
CA ASN A 32 9.93 -10.71 -2.76
C ASN A 32 11.16 -9.84 -2.41
N ARG A 33 12.22 -9.90 -3.22
CA ARG A 33 13.41 -9.05 -3.04
C ARG A 33 13.11 -7.58 -3.33
N ALA A 34 12.33 -7.28 -4.36
CA ALA A 34 11.91 -5.92 -4.68
C ALA A 34 11.04 -5.33 -3.57
N GLU A 35 10.11 -6.11 -3.02
CA GLU A 35 9.28 -5.70 -1.87
C GLU A 35 10.13 -5.37 -0.64
N ALA A 36 11.10 -6.22 -0.31
CA ALA A 36 12.01 -5.99 0.82
C ALA A 36 12.87 -4.71 0.67
N LEU A 37 13.18 -4.32 -0.57
CA LEU A 37 13.92 -3.09 -0.87
C LEU A 37 13.02 -1.86 -1.01
N MET A 38 11.71 -2.04 -1.14
CA MET A 38 10.78 -1.01 -1.61
C MET A 38 10.84 0.29 -0.81
N GLU A 39 10.97 0.21 0.51
CA GLU A 39 10.98 1.38 1.37
C GLU A 39 12.36 2.05 1.46
N ALA A 40 13.45 1.29 1.47
CA ALA A 40 14.80 1.81 1.66
C ALA A 40 15.51 2.19 0.34
N HIS A 41 15.23 1.45 -0.73
CA HIS A 41 15.89 1.53 -2.03
C HIS A 41 14.88 1.33 -3.18
N PRO A 42 13.92 2.27 -3.35
CA PRO A 42 12.86 2.14 -4.34
C PRO A 42 13.38 2.10 -5.79
N ASP A 43 14.50 2.75 -6.09
CA ASP A 43 15.18 2.72 -7.39
C ASP A 43 15.67 1.30 -7.73
N SER A 44 16.28 0.63 -6.76
CA SER A 44 16.77 -0.74 -6.86
C SER A 44 15.61 -1.73 -6.95
N ALA A 45 14.53 -1.51 -6.19
CA ALA A 45 13.30 -2.28 -6.32
C ALA A 45 12.73 -2.14 -7.74
N MET A 46 12.67 -0.92 -8.28
CA MET A 46 12.21 -0.67 -9.65
C MET A 46 13.07 -1.38 -10.70
N ALA A 47 14.39 -1.37 -10.54
CA ALA A 47 15.31 -2.05 -11.44
C ALA A 47 15.09 -3.58 -11.46
N LEU A 48 14.90 -4.19 -10.29
CA LEU A 48 14.56 -5.61 -10.17
C LEU A 48 13.23 -5.93 -10.85
N LEU A 49 12.19 -5.15 -10.57
CA LEU A 49 10.87 -5.34 -11.19
C LEU A 49 10.94 -5.17 -12.72
N SER A 50 11.75 -4.24 -13.20
CA SER A 50 11.93 -4.00 -14.64
C SER A 50 12.66 -5.13 -15.37
N SER A 51 13.44 -5.96 -14.65
CA SER A 51 14.12 -7.13 -15.22
C SER A 51 13.21 -8.34 -15.44
N ILE A 52 11.99 -8.33 -14.88
CA ILE A 52 11.05 -9.44 -15.00
C ILE A 52 10.45 -9.45 -16.40
N ASP A 53 10.60 -10.56 -17.11
CA ASP A 53 9.79 -10.86 -18.28
C ASP A 53 8.35 -11.15 -17.86
N LYS A 54 7.44 -10.22 -18.16
CA LYS A 54 6.02 -10.29 -17.80
C LYS A 54 5.32 -11.54 -18.36
N GLN A 55 5.82 -12.15 -19.43
CA GLN A 55 5.25 -13.40 -19.98
C GLN A 55 5.47 -14.59 -19.05
N ARG A 56 6.48 -14.53 -18.18
CA ARG A 56 6.81 -15.57 -17.20
C ARG A 56 5.98 -15.46 -15.91
N LEU A 57 5.19 -14.40 -15.77
CA LEU A 57 4.22 -14.26 -14.68
C LEU A 57 2.97 -15.08 -15.03
N THR A 58 2.88 -16.31 -14.52
CA THR A 58 1.86 -17.28 -14.96
C THR A 58 0.57 -17.22 -14.14
N GLY A 59 0.61 -16.76 -12.90
CA GLY A 59 -0.55 -16.71 -11.98
C GLY A 59 -1.14 -15.32 -11.78
N ASN A 60 -2.48 -15.22 -11.64
CA ASN A 60 -3.16 -13.94 -11.38
C ASN A 60 -2.65 -13.25 -10.10
N ARG A 61 -2.36 -14.02 -9.04
CA ARG A 61 -1.76 -13.47 -7.81
C ARG A 61 -0.37 -12.89 -8.07
N GLN A 62 0.47 -13.58 -8.83
CA GLN A 62 1.83 -13.13 -9.14
C GLN A 62 1.82 -11.87 -10.01
N LYS A 63 0.91 -11.81 -11.00
CA LYS A 63 0.67 -10.60 -11.82
C LYS A 63 0.19 -9.43 -10.97
N ALA A 64 -0.73 -9.68 -10.03
CA ALA A 64 -1.20 -8.68 -9.08
C ALA A 64 -0.09 -8.18 -8.16
N HIS A 65 0.76 -9.08 -7.66
CA HIS A 65 1.90 -8.74 -6.82
C HIS A 65 2.89 -7.84 -7.58
N TYR A 66 3.25 -8.22 -8.80
CA TYR A 66 4.06 -7.40 -9.69
C TYR A 66 3.44 -6.01 -9.95
N ALA A 67 2.15 -5.98 -10.30
CA ALA A 67 1.41 -4.75 -10.59
C ALA A 67 1.41 -3.77 -9.41
N LEU A 68 1.17 -4.30 -8.21
CA LEU A 68 1.20 -3.51 -6.99
C LEU A 68 2.61 -2.98 -6.75
N LEU A 69 3.63 -3.84 -6.68
CA LEU A 69 5.02 -3.42 -6.42
C LEU A 69 5.55 -2.43 -7.46
N MET A 70 5.23 -2.62 -8.74
CA MET A 70 5.63 -1.68 -9.79
C MET A 70 4.96 -0.31 -9.59
N SER A 71 3.68 -0.27 -9.19
CA SER A 71 3.00 0.99 -8.87
C SER A 71 3.63 1.68 -7.65
N MET A 72 4.04 0.91 -6.63
CA MET A 72 4.79 1.42 -5.48
C MET A 72 6.12 2.05 -5.90
N ALA A 73 6.87 1.31 -6.73
CA ALA A 73 8.19 1.73 -7.18
C ALA A 73 8.11 3.01 -8.03
N LEU A 74 7.12 3.11 -8.92
CA LEU A 74 6.91 4.32 -9.74
C LEU A 74 6.63 5.56 -8.87
N ASP A 75 5.67 5.47 -7.96
CA ASP A 75 5.31 6.58 -7.06
C ASP A 75 6.49 7.01 -6.17
N LYS A 76 7.22 6.04 -5.58
CA LYS A 76 8.40 6.33 -4.74
C LYS A 76 9.61 6.87 -5.50
N ASN A 77 9.70 6.63 -6.82
CA ASN A 77 10.70 7.22 -7.69
C ASN A 77 10.21 8.49 -8.39
N TYR A 78 9.08 9.06 -7.95
CA TYR A 78 8.50 10.30 -8.50
C TYR A 78 8.16 10.19 -10.01
N ILE A 79 7.79 8.99 -10.46
CA ILE A 79 7.32 8.74 -11.82
C ILE A 79 5.79 8.68 -11.79
N ASP A 80 5.17 9.85 -11.94
CA ASP A 80 3.73 9.96 -11.90
C ASP A 80 3.06 9.25 -13.08
N THR A 81 2.12 8.37 -12.75
CA THR A 81 1.26 7.74 -13.75
C THR A 81 -0.18 8.23 -13.62
N THR A 82 -0.81 8.43 -14.77
CA THR A 82 -2.23 8.76 -14.90
C THR A 82 -3.00 7.64 -15.60
N SER A 83 -2.41 6.45 -15.72
CA SER A 83 -3.10 5.25 -16.23
C SER A 83 -3.16 4.19 -15.16
N PHE A 84 -4.22 3.38 -15.19
CA PHE A 84 -4.33 2.21 -14.34
C PHE A 84 -3.65 0.98 -14.93
N ASP A 85 -3.09 1.02 -16.15
CA ASP A 85 -2.56 -0.17 -16.83
C ASP A 85 -1.57 -0.99 -15.99
N VAL A 86 -0.73 -0.30 -15.21
CA VAL A 86 0.23 -0.96 -14.30
C VAL A 86 -0.49 -1.55 -13.08
N LEU A 87 -1.41 -0.81 -12.46
CA LEU A 87 -2.08 -1.20 -11.22
C LEU A 87 -3.28 -2.16 -11.44
N GLN A 88 -3.84 -2.21 -12.66
CA GLN A 88 -5.09 -2.91 -12.95
C GLN A 88 -5.10 -4.39 -12.50
N PRO A 89 -4.02 -5.18 -12.71
CA PRO A 89 -3.99 -6.55 -12.21
C PRO A 89 -4.10 -6.65 -10.67
N ALA A 90 -3.59 -5.67 -9.94
CA ALA A 90 -3.73 -5.58 -8.48
C ALA A 90 -5.18 -5.25 -8.09
N ILE A 91 -5.82 -4.31 -8.79
CA ILE A 91 -7.23 -3.95 -8.59
C ILE A 91 -8.13 -5.19 -8.79
N ASP A 92 -7.96 -5.90 -9.91
CA ASP A 92 -8.80 -7.05 -10.28
C ASP A 92 -8.68 -8.24 -9.31
N TYR A 93 -7.52 -8.38 -8.70
CA TYR A 93 -7.19 -9.50 -7.83
C TYR A 93 -7.33 -9.15 -6.35
N TYR A 94 -6.58 -8.17 -5.84
CA TYR A 94 -6.45 -7.92 -4.41
C TYR A 94 -7.70 -7.32 -3.79
N LEU A 95 -8.46 -6.46 -4.50
CA LEU A 95 -9.69 -5.91 -3.93
C LEU A 95 -10.73 -7.00 -3.62
N ARG A 96 -10.68 -8.15 -4.31
CA ARG A 96 -11.56 -9.30 -4.05
C ARG A 96 -10.92 -10.36 -3.16
N LYS A 97 -9.64 -10.67 -3.37
CA LYS A 97 -8.98 -11.88 -2.84
C LYS A 97 -7.74 -11.58 -1.98
N GLY A 98 -7.32 -10.32 -1.91
CA GLY A 98 -6.11 -9.94 -1.19
C GLY A 98 -6.27 -9.94 0.32
N SER A 99 -5.13 -9.96 1.01
CA SER A 99 -5.05 -9.64 2.42
C SER A 99 -5.52 -8.19 2.68
N PRO A 100 -5.84 -7.83 3.94
CA PRO A 100 -6.12 -6.44 4.29
C PRO A 100 -5.01 -5.48 3.83
N ASP A 101 -3.75 -5.81 4.05
CA ASP A 101 -2.60 -4.99 3.64
C ASP A 101 -2.51 -4.84 2.10
N GLU A 102 -2.71 -5.94 1.36
CA GLU A 102 -2.74 -5.90 -0.11
C GLU A 102 -3.89 -5.01 -0.63
N LYS A 103 -5.07 -5.04 0.02
CA LYS A 103 -6.21 -4.17 -0.30
C LYS A 103 -5.91 -2.71 0.00
N LEU A 104 -5.40 -2.42 1.20
CA LEU A 104 -5.03 -1.07 1.62
C LEU A 104 -4.05 -0.44 0.63
N ARG A 105 -2.94 -1.13 0.32
CA ARG A 105 -1.96 -0.63 -0.66
C ARG A 105 -2.59 -0.45 -2.05
N THR A 106 -3.42 -1.39 -2.51
CA THR A 106 -4.08 -1.27 -3.82
C THR A 106 -4.99 -0.03 -3.88
N TYR A 107 -5.78 0.22 -2.83
CA TYR A 107 -6.61 1.43 -2.74
C TYR A 107 -5.76 2.71 -2.64
N TYR A 108 -4.67 2.67 -1.87
CA TYR A 108 -3.75 3.80 -1.76
C TYR A 108 -3.20 4.19 -3.14
N TYR A 109 -2.59 3.25 -3.88
CA TYR A 109 -2.04 3.58 -5.22
C TYR A 109 -3.13 3.88 -6.25
N GLN A 110 -4.35 3.35 -6.09
CA GLN A 110 -5.49 3.77 -6.90
C GLN A 110 -5.81 5.25 -6.65
N GLY A 111 -5.82 5.67 -5.38
CA GLY A 111 -5.99 7.07 -4.99
C GLY A 111 -4.88 7.98 -5.52
N ARG A 112 -3.61 7.55 -5.44
CA ARG A 112 -2.46 8.28 -6.02
C ARG A 112 -2.61 8.52 -7.52
N ILE A 113 -2.99 7.50 -8.29
CA ILE A 113 -3.22 7.64 -9.74
C ILE A 113 -4.38 8.61 -10.03
N PHE A 114 -5.45 8.60 -9.23
CA PHE A 114 -6.52 9.59 -9.36
C PHE A 114 -6.06 11.01 -9.01
N GLN A 115 -5.25 11.20 -7.95
CA GLN A 115 -4.64 12.49 -7.63
C GLN A 115 -3.79 13.02 -8.79
N ASN A 116 -2.97 12.15 -9.40
CA ASN A 116 -2.14 12.51 -10.54
C ASN A 116 -2.97 12.91 -11.78
N LYS A 117 -4.21 12.43 -11.89
CA LYS A 117 -5.18 12.88 -12.91
C LYS A 117 -5.88 14.19 -12.58
N GLY A 118 -5.76 14.69 -11.35
CA GLY A 118 -6.58 15.78 -10.82
C GLY A 118 -8.02 15.36 -10.46
N ASP A 119 -8.30 14.06 -10.41
CA ASP A 119 -9.62 13.50 -10.08
C ASP A 119 -9.75 13.32 -8.56
N ARG A 120 -10.02 14.44 -7.88
CA ARG A 120 -10.02 14.53 -6.40
C ARG A 120 -11.07 13.65 -5.74
N ASP A 121 -12.27 13.57 -6.33
CA ASP A 121 -13.38 12.82 -5.75
C ASP A 121 -13.09 11.32 -5.76
N ASN A 122 -12.60 10.79 -6.89
CA ASN A 122 -12.23 9.38 -6.97
C ASN A 122 -10.97 9.07 -6.17
N ALA A 123 -10.03 10.02 -6.05
CA ALA A 123 -8.88 9.87 -5.16
C ALA A 123 -9.33 9.71 -3.70
N LEU A 124 -10.17 10.63 -3.20
CA LEU A 124 -10.69 10.57 -1.84
C LEU A 124 -11.46 9.27 -1.59
N ASN A 125 -12.35 8.88 -2.52
CA ASN A 125 -13.11 7.64 -2.43
C ASN A 125 -12.20 6.39 -2.34
N ALA A 126 -11.11 6.35 -3.12
CA ALA A 126 -10.15 5.26 -3.04
C ALA A 126 -9.47 5.22 -1.67
N PHE A 127 -9.00 6.36 -1.16
CA PHE A 127 -8.37 6.40 0.16
C PHE A 127 -9.33 6.06 1.30
N VAL A 128 -10.60 6.51 1.25
CA VAL A 128 -11.64 6.13 2.23
C VAL A 128 -11.81 4.62 2.28
N LYS A 129 -11.94 3.96 1.12
CA LYS A 129 -12.01 2.50 1.06
C LYS A 129 -10.76 1.81 1.62
N GLY A 130 -9.58 2.44 1.45
CA GLY A 130 -8.34 2.00 2.09
C GLY A 130 -8.41 2.07 3.61
N ILE A 131 -8.87 3.19 4.17
CA ILE A 131 -9.03 3.36 5.61
C ILE A 131 -10.12 2.46 6.20
N ASP A 132 -11.21 2.20 5.49
CA ASP A 132 -12.28 1.29 5.95
C ASP A 132 -11.74 -0.13 6.25
N VAL A 133 -10.74 -0.60 5.51
CA VAL A 133 -10.12 -1.92 5.73
C VAL A 133 -8.95 -1.87 6.72
N SER A 134 -8.51 -0.69 7.17
CA SER A 134 -7.28 -0.50 7.96
C SER A 134 -7.29 -1.18 9.34
N HIS A 135 -8.46 -1.36 9.96
CA HIS A 135 -8.59 -2.03 11.27
C HIS A 135 -8.18 -3.52 11.26
N LEU A 136 -8.03 -4.12 10.07
CA LEU A 136 -7.54 -5.48 9.86
C LEU A 136 -6.10 -5.52 9.34
N CYS A 137 -5.49 -4.36 9.11
CA CYS A 137 -4.18 -4.22 8.49
C CYS A 137 -3.07 -4.24 9.55
N SER A 138 -1.90 -4.75 9.16
CA SER A 138 -0.67 -4.68 9.95
C SER A 138 0.28 -3.61 9.42
N ASP A 139 0.11 -3.18 8.16
CA ASP A 139 0.92 -2.16 7.50
C ASP A 139 0.54 -0.74 7.98
N SER A 140 0.98 -0.42 9.20
CA SER A 140 0.75 0.88 9.84
C SER A 140 1.30 2.04 9.01
N LEU A 141 2.41 1.83 8.30
CA LEU A 141 3.02 2.85 7.45
C LEU A 141 2.12 3.24 6.27
N SER A 142 1.50 2.25 5.61
CA SER A 142 0.52 2.50 4.55
C SER A 142 -0.75 3.15 5.08
N ILE A 143 -1.19 2.84 6.30
CA ILE A 143 -2.34 3.51 6.94
C ILE A 143 -2.02 5.00 7.14
N ALA A 144 -0.89 5.33 7.76
CA ALA A 144 -0.47 6.70 8.00
C ALA A 144 -0.36 7.52 6.69
N ARG A 145 0.25 6.94 5.65
CA ARG A 145 0.35 7.57 4.33
C ARG A 145 -1.02 7.81 3.69
N THR A 146 -1.96 6.89 3.86
CA THR A 146 -3.33 7.02 3.35
C THR A 146 -4.08 8.14 4.08
N LEU A 147 -3.95 8.23 5.41
CA LEU A 147 -4.52 9.32 6.20
C LEU A 147 -3.97 10.68 5.78
N VAL A 148 -2.67 10.81 5.57
CA VAL A 148 -2.04 12.05 5.06
C VAL A 148 -2.60 12.42 3.69
N ALA A 149 -2.72 11.46 2.77
CA ALA A 149 -3.27 11.71 1.44
C ALA A 149 -4.74 12.15 1.48
N GLN A 150 -5.56 11.59 2.38
CA GLN A 150 -6.91 12.06 2.62
C GLN A 150 -6.95 13.45 3.23
N ALA A 151 -6.08 13.73 4.21
CA ALA A 151 -6.04 15.04 4.86
C ALA A 151 -5.79 16.15 3.85
N LEU A 152 -4.82 15.96 2.94
CA LEU A 152 -4.55 16.90 1.85
C LEU A 152 -5.80 17.17 1.00
N LEU A 153 -6.57 16.14 0.63
CA LEU A 153 -7.81 16.32 -0.12
C LEU A 153 -8.90 17.01 0.71
N TYR A 154 -9.05 16.67 1.99
CA TYR A 154 -10.01 17.34 2.87
C TYR A 154 -9.71 18.83 3.03
N TYR A 155 -8.43 19.23 3.03
CA TYR A 155 -8.06 20.64 2.98
C TYR A 155 -8.56 21.32 1.70
N GLU A 156 -8.38 20.68 0.54
CA GLU A 156 -8.87 21.19 -0.75
C GLU A 156 -10.40 21.30 -0.80
N PHE A 157 -11.10 20.44 -0.06
CA PHE A 157 -12.56 20.48 0.11
C PHE A 157 -13.04 21.37 1.27
N TYR A 158 -12.14 22.09 1.95
CA TYR A 158 -12.41 22.92 3.13
C TYR A 158 -13.00 22.16 4.33
N ASP A 159 -12.88 20.83 4.37
CA ASP A 159 -13.21 20.04 5.56
C ASP A 159 -12.02 20.03 6.53
N LEU A 160 -11.89 21.15 7.25
CA LEU A 160 -10.79 21.37 8.18
C LEU A 160 -10.82 20.42 9.39
N THR A 161 -11.99 19.88 9.72
CA THR A 161 -12.14 18.91 10.81
C THR A 161 -11.50 17.59 10.42
N SER A 162 -11.91 17.01 9.29
CA SER A 162 -11.32 15.75 8.79
C SER A 162 -9.85 15.92 8.41
N TYR A 163 -9.46 17.06 7.84
CA TYR A 163 -8.05 17.43 7.65
C TYR A 163 -7.25 17.29 8.95
N THR A 164 -7.71 17.95 10.02
CA THR A 164 -7.00 17.98 11.31
C THR A 164 -6.95 16.59 11.95
N GLU A 165 -8.07 15.88 11.96
CA GLU A 165 -8.20 14.56 12.59
C GLU A 165 -7.34 13.50 11.89
N ASN A 166 -7.25 13.54 10.56
CA ASN A 166 -6.39 12.62 9.82
C ASN A 166 -4.91 12.87 10.10
N TYR A 167 -4.47 14.13 10.19
CA TYR A 167 -3.09 14.43 10.56
C TYR A 167 -2.75 13.99 11.99
N ILE A 168 -3.66 14.15 12.95
CA ILE A 168 -3.45 13.65 14.32
C ILE A 168 -3.32 12.12 14.33
N GLN A 169 -4.19 11.42 13.62
CA GLN A 169 -4.12 9.96 13.53
C GLN A 169 -2.82 9.49 12.86
N ALA A 170 -2.40 10.15 11.78
CA ALA A 170 -1.14 9.85 11.11
C ALA A 170 0.08 10.13 12.02
N ALA A 171 0.09 11.25 12.75
CA ALA A 171 1.16 11.58 13.70
C ALA A 171 1.33 10.49 14.77
N ASN A 172 0.24 10.02 15.37
CA ASN A 172 0.27 8.95 16.37
C ASN A 172 0.88 7.65 15.81
N ILE A 173 0.55 7.31 14.56
CA ILE A 173 1.13 6.13 13.90
C ILE A 173 2.62 6.35 13.63
N TYR A 174 3.02 7.51 13.10
CA TYR A 174 4.43 7.81 12.85
C TYR A 174 5.28 7.79 14.13
N ASN A 175 4.75 8.29 15.24
CA ASN A 175 5.37 8.19 16.55
C ASN A 175 5.61 6.72 16.95
N SER A 176 4.59 5.87 16.83
CA SER A 176 4.71 4.43 17.14
C SER A 176 5.73 3.69 16.27
N LEU A 177 6.03 4.24 15.08
CA LEU A 177 7.04 3.72 14.16
C LEU A 177 8.41 4.41 14.33
N SER A 178 8.54 5.35 15.27
CA SER A 178 9.74 6.17 15.49
C SER A 178 10.17 6.96 14.24
N LEU A 179 9.19 7.43 13.46
CA LEU A 179 9.38 8.24 12.25
C LEU A 179 9.19 9.72 12.57
N ASN A 180 10.09 10.27 13.38
CA ASN A 180 9.96 11.58 14.02
C ASN A 180 9.75 12.75 13.04
N ASN A 181 10.36 12.70 11.85
CA ASN A 181 10.19 13.78 10.86
C ASN A 181 8.75 13.80 10.32
N GLN A 182 8.21 12.63 9.97
CA GLN A 182 6.85 12.49 9.47
C GLN A 182 5.82 12.78 10.56
N GLU A 183 6.09 12.38 11.80
CA GLU A 183 5.30 12.75 12.96
C GLU A 183 5.24 14.27 13.11
N PHE A 184 6.39 14.94 13.15
CA PHE A 184 6.48 16.39 13.31
C PHE A 184 5.73 17.13 12.19
N ASP A 185 5.92 16.71 10.93
CA ASP A 185 5.18 17.27 9.79
C ASP A 185 3.66 17.14 9.98
N CYS A 186 3.19 16.00 10.49
CA CYS A 186 1.77 15.79 10.76
C CYS A 186 1.27 16.66 11.92
N LEU A 187 2.02 16.78 13.00
CA LEU A 187 1.66 17.62 14.16
C LEU A 187 1.53 19.10 13.77
N ILE A 188 2.45 19.62 12.95
CA ILE A 188 2.37 21.00 12.45
C ILE A 188 1.12 21.21 11.58
N ASN A 189 0.79 20.27 10.70
CA ASN A 189 -0.42 20.37 9.88
C ASN A 189 -1.70 20.32 10.73
N ALA A 190 -1.74 19.44 11.74
CA ALA A 190 -2.84 19.37 12.70
C ALA A 190 -2.97 20.65 13.55
N LEU A 191 -1.84 21.25 13.94
CA LEU A 191 -1.81 22.52 14.67
C LEU A 191 -2.41 23.64 13.81
N ASN A 192 -1.98 23.76 12.55
CA ASN A 192 -2.53 24.72 11.60
C ASN A 192 -4.05 24.57 11.46
N GLY A 193 -4.54 23.35 11.28
CA GLY A 193 -5.98 23.08 11.20
C GLY A 193 -6.73 23.49 12.48
N SER A 194 -6.15 23.19 13.65
CA SER A 194 -6.73 23.56 14.95
C SER A 194 -6.81 25.08 15.16
N ILE A 195 -5.80 25.82 14.70
CA ILE A 195 -5.78 27.30 14.73
C ILE A 195 -6.88 27.86 13.84
N ILE A 196 -7.01 27.38 12.59
CA ILE A 196 -8.03 27.85 11.65
C ILE A 196 -9.45 27.57 12.18
N LEU A 197 -9.63 26.43 12.85
CA LEU A 197 -10.88 26.06 13.52
C LEU A 197 -11.14 26.81 14.85
N TYR A 198 -10.23 27.69 15.28
CA TYR A 198 -10.28 28.38 16.58
C TYR A 198 -10.32 27.43 17.79
N ASN A 199 -9.83 26.19 17.64
CA ASN A 199 -9.79 25.20 18.71
C ASN A 199 -8.51 25.34 19.55
N ARG A 200 -8.51 26.33 20.46
CA ARG A 200 -7.35 26.69 21.30
C ARG A 200 -6.83 25.52 22.14
N SER A 201 -7.73 24.79 22.80
CA SER A 201 -7.36 23.65 23.66
C SER A 201 -6.58 22.59 22.87
N ARG A 202 -7.03 22.27 21.65
CA ARG A 202 -6.31 21.34 20.78
C ARG A 202 -4.99 21.91 20.27
N ALA A 203 -4.95 23.18 19.90
CA ALA A 203 -3.71 23.84 19.47
C ALA A 203 -2.64 23.82 20.57
N ASP A 204 -3.01 24.19 21.81
CA ASP A 204 -2.10 24.17 22.96
C ASP A 204 -1.56 22.74 23.20
N SER A 205 -2.44 21.73 23.17
CA SER A 205 -2.02 20.33 23.33
C SER A 205 -1.08 19.83 22.23
N LEU A 206 -1.18 20.34 21.00
CA LEU A 206 -0.32 19.95 19.89
C LEU A 206 1.03 20.66 19.95
N ILE A 207 1.08 21.91 20.43
CA ILE A 207 2.33 22.64 20.67
C ILE A 207 3.20 21.88 21.68
N ASP A 208 2.60 21.36 22.75
CA ASP A 208 3.32 20.58 23.76
C ASP A 208 3.94 19.29 23.20
N GLN A 209 3.32 18.69 22.18
CA GLN A 209 3.85 17.49 21.50
C GLN A 209 4.95 17.81 20.49
N CYS A 210 5.03 19.06 20.02
CA CYS A 210 6.05 19.50 19.05
C CYS A 210 7.38 19.88 19.72
N ASN A 211 7.42 20.03 21.05
CA ASN A 211 8.59 20.44 21.84
C ASN A 211 9.38 19.23 22.37
#